data_AF-A0A2S5DM29-F1
#
_entry.id   AF-A0A2S5DM29-F1
#
_cell.length_a   1.000
_cell.length_b   1.000
_cell.length_c   1.000
_cell.angle_alpha   90.00
_cell.angle_beta   90.00
_cell.angle_gamma   90.00
#
_symmetry.space_group_name_H-M   'P 1'
#
loop_
_entity.id
_entity.type
_entity.pdbx_description
1 polymer ?
#
loop_
_entity_poly.entity_id
_entity_poly.type
_entity_poly.pdbx_seq_one_letter_code
_entity_poly.pdbx_strand_id
1 'polypeptide(L)'
;MKVPANTTGAYARLAIWLSFLRVARNVTLQSLAEEFGTQRSNLSSFINSGGGIRNISMEKIERVSFALGILSDGTLKPGLHRWKVPDGEAMRHVCDLLRLNGLDRAVLLELATGSAGFLLARVSTGCLVFANLSGCGELGGEVRNELATLTETLKFAVMDRSQDAEIRTLWLTEDGSAVEKGILAAVG
;
A
#
# COMPACT_ATOMS: atom_id res chain seq x y z
N MET A 1 18.33 5.71 25.81
CA MET A 1 18.12 7.02 25.15
C MET A 1 16.62 7.30 25.15
N LYS A 2 16.14 8.41 25.72
CA LYS A 2 14.71 8.76 25.69
C LYS A 2 14.36 9.24 24.28
N VAL A 3 13.40 8.60 23.65
CA VAL A 3 12.89 8.99 22.32
C VAL A 3 12.07 10.28 22.48
N PRO A 4 12.32 11.33 21.69
CA PRO A 4 11.52 12.55 21.73
C PRO A 4 10.05 12.26 21.38
N ALA A 5 9.11 12.97 22.01
CA ALA A 5 7.67 12.68 21.90
C ALA A 5 7.11 12.78 20.46
N ASN A 6 7.68 13.64 19.59
CA ASN A 6 7.32 13.75 18.17
C ASN A 6 7.75 12.49 17.38
N THR A 7 8.88 11.89 17.78
CA THR A 7 9.43 10.73 17.09
C THR A 7 8.61 9.46 17.35
N THR A 8 7.91 9.39 18.49
CA THR A 8 6.98 8.31 18.80
C THR A 8 5.86 8.18 17.76
N GLY A 9 5.33 9.29 17.25
CA GLY A 9 4.28 9.29 16.22
C GLY A 9 4.79 8.79 14.87
N ALA A 10 6.01 9.19 14.48
CA ALA A 10 6.65 8.70 13.26
C ALA A 10 6.95 7.19 13.32
N TYR A 11 7.40 6.69 14.47
CA TYR A 11 7.74 5.27 14.64
C TYR A 11 6.52 4.37 14.67
N ALA A 12 5.45 4.81 15.34
CA ALA A 12 4.18 4.09 15.32
C ALA A 12 3.64 3.98 13.88
N ARG A 13 3.72 5.06 13.11
CA ARG A 13 3.35 5.06 11.70
C ARG A 13 4.18 4.07 10.87
N LEU A 14 5.51 4.09 11.03
CA LEU A 14 6.39 3.17 10.30
C LEU A 14 6.15 1.71 10.70
N ALA A 15 5.83 1.42 11.96
CA ALA A 15 5.47 0.07 12.40
C ALA A 15 4.20 -0.43 11.70
N ILE A 16 3.18 0.43 11.58
CA ILE A 16 1.94 0.13 10.84
C ILE A 16 2.26 -0.12 9.36
N TRP A 17 2.99 0.79 8.70
CA TRP A 17 3.36 0.65 7.29
C TRP A 17 4.19 -0.58 7.00
N LEU A 18 5.17 -0.90 7.86
CA LEU A 18 5.99 -2.10 7.71
C LEU A 18 5.13 -3.36 7.86
N SER A 19 4.20 -3.39 8.82
CA SER A 19 3.27 -4.51 9.01
C SER A 19 2.36 -4.72 7.80
N PHE A 20 1.77 -3.64 7.29
CA PHE A 20 0.86 -3.68 6.14
C PHE A 20 1.59 -4.01 4.84
N LEU A 21 2.61 -3.22 4.48
CA LEU A 21 3.24 -3.29 3.15
C LEU A 21 4.04 -4.57 2.94
N ARG A 22 4.62 -5.16 3.99
CA ARG A 22 5.26 -6.48 3.85
C ARG A 22 4.25 -7.52 3.37
N VAL A 23 3.03 -7.51 3.91
CA VAL A 23 1.98 -8.46 3.54
C VAL A 23 1.47 -8.12 2.14
N ALA A 24 1.18 -6.84 1.90
CA ALA A 24 0.70 -6.36 0.62
C ALA A 24 1.65 -6.66 -0.54
N ARG A 25 2.97 -6.66 -0.29
CA ARG A 25 4.00 -6.94 -1.29
C ARG A 25 4.51 -8.38 -1.25
N ASN A 26 3.90 -9.25 -0.44
CA ASN A 26 4.30 -10.64 -0.24
C ASN A 26 5.79 -10.80 0.17
N VAL A 27 6.28 -9.89 0.99
CA VAL A 27 7.64 -9.88 1.54
C VAL A 27 7.61 -10.40 2.98
N THR A 28 8.49 -11.35 3.30
CA THR A 28 8.57 -11.93 4.64
C THR A 28 9.44 -11.09 5.57
N LEU A 29 9.20 -11.16 6.88
CA LEU A 29 10.12 -10.56 7.85
C LEU A 29 11.50 -11.22 7.83
N GLN A 30 11.58 -12.50 7.44
CA GLN A 30 12.85 -13.22 7.36
C GLN A 30 13.70 -12.68 6.21
N SER A 31 13.13 -12.52 5.01
CA SER A 31 13.84 -11.97 3.86
C SER A 31 14.33 -10.54 4.11
N LEU A 32 13.50 -9.69 4.75
CA LEU A 32 13.94 -8.34 5.16
C LEU A 32 15.06 -8.39 6.21
N ALA A 33 14.99 -9.33 7.15
CA ALA A 33 16.02 -9.47 8.17
C ALA A 33 17.38 -9.86 7.57
N GLU A 34 17.38 -10.78 6.62
CA GLU A 34 18.57 -11.22 5.89
C GLU A 34 19.16 -10.09 5.04
N GLU A 35 18.33 -9.41 4.24
CA GLU A 35 18.75 -8.32 3.34
C GLU A 35 19.39 -7.15 4.11
N PHE A 36 18.85 -6.79 5.27
CA PHE A 36 19.29 -5.62 6.05
C PHE A 36 20.16 -5.97 7.26
N GLY A 37 20.59 -7.23 7.38
CA GLY A 37 21.50 -7.69 8.44
C GLY A 37 20.93 -7.47 9.85
N THR A 38 19.75 -8.00 10.13
CA THR A 38 19.11 -7.99 11.45
C THR A 38 18.47 -9.33 11.77
N GLN A 39 17.81 -9.44 12.92
CA GLN A 39 17.02 -10.61 13.29
C GLN A 39 15.55 -10.38 12.98
N ARG A 40 14.87 -11.41 12.49
CA ARG A 40 13.41 -11.43 12.29
C ARG A 40 12.64 -11.02 13.56
N SER A 41 13.12 -11.47 14.72
CA SER A 41 12.57 -11.13 16.03
C SER A 41 12.58 -9.63 16.30
N ASN A 42 13.63 -8.92 15.90
CA ASN A 42 13.73 -7.47 16.11
C ASN A 42 12.68 -6.71 15.28
N LEU A 43 12.49 -7.07 14.01
CA LEU A 43 11.44 -6.47 13.16
C LEU A 43 10.04 -6.80 13.68
N SER A 44 9.82 -8.05 14.09
CA SER A 44 8.55 -8.49 14.69
C SER A 44 8.25 -7.71 15.99
N SER A 45 9.23 -7.56 16.88
CA SER A 45 9.08 -6.78 18.11
C SER A 45 8.79 -5.30 17.84
N PHE A 46 9.42 -4.70 16.84
CA PHE A 46 9.14 -3.32 16.45
C PHE A 46 7.68 -3.13 15.98
N ILE A 47 7.18 -4.03 15.13
CA ILE A 47 5.78 -4.02 14.67
C ILE A 47 4.83 -4.20 15.86
N ASN A 48 5.01 -5.27 16.65
CA ASN A 48 4.06 -5.67 17.69
C ASN A 48 4.05 -4.72 18.89
N SER A 49 5.10 -3.91 19.06
CA SER A 49 5.15 -2.86 20.08
C SER A 49 4.62 -1.51 19.60
N GLY A 50 4.11 -1.42 18.37
CA GLY A 50 3.60 -0.17 17.80
C GLY A 50 4.70 0.87 17.59
N GLY A 51 5.90 0.45 17.18
CA GLY A 51 7.04 1.35 16.94
C GLY A 51 7.97 1.53 18.14
N GLY A 52 7.81 0.71 19.19
CA GLY A 52 8.76 0.65 20.29
C GLY A 52 10.14 0.21 19.81
N ILE A 53 11.11 1.11 19.86
CA ILE A 53 12.48 0.78 19.45
C ILE A 53 13.16 -0.06 20.54
N ARG A 54 13.30 -1.36 20.26
CA ARG A 54 14.10 -2.29 21.06
C ARG A 54 14.92 -3.17 20.13
N ASN A 55 16.24 -3.21 20.33
CA ASN A 55 17.17 -4.10 19.62
C ASN A 55 17.30 -3.89 18.09
N ILE A 56 16.80 -2.78 17.55
CA ILE A 56 16.99 -2.37 16.15
C ILE A 56 17.19 -0.86 16.07
N SER A 57 18.08 -0.38 15.19
CA SER A 57 18.31 1.05 15.01
C SER A 57 17.26 1.66 14.07
N MET A 58 17.01 2.96 14.25
CA MET A 58 16.07 3.69 13.38
C MET A 58 16.53 3.69 11.92
N GLU A 59 17.82 3.93 11.66
CA GLU A 59 18.39 3.86 10.31
C GLU A 59 18.04 2.53 9.61
N LYS A 60 18.05 1.42 10.36
CA LYS A 60 17.70 0.12 9.82
C LYS A 60 16.21 -0.02 9.54
N ILE A 61 15.34 0.51 10.41
CA ILE A 61 13.90 0.60 10.15
C ILE A 61 13.64 1.42 8.89
N GLU A 62 14.26 2.59 8.76
CA GLU A 62 14.11 3.46 7.58
C GLU A 62 14.55 2.76 6.29
N ARG A 63 15.67 2.03 6.32
CA ARG A 63 16.13 1.24 5.17
C ARG A 63 15.16 0.11 4.80
N VAL A 64 14.62 -0.60 5.79
CA VAL A 64 13.60 -1.63 5.58
C VAL A 64 12.32 -1.03 5.00
N SER A 65 11.84 0.08 5.56
CA SER A 65 10.67 0.82 5.07
C SER A 65 10.89 1.33 3.65
N PHE A 66 12.10 1.82 3.33
CA PHE A 66 12.46 2.25 1.98
C PHE A 66 12.40 1.11 0.97
N ALA A 67 12.88 -0.08 1.33
CA ALA A 67 12.73 -1.29 0.51
C ALA A 67 11.26 -1.61 0.23
N LEU A 68 10.39 -1.39 1.22
CA LEU A 68 8.95 -1.54 1.11
C LEU A 68 8.25 -0.37 0.36
N GLY A 69 8.99 0.66 -0.04
CA GLY A 69 8.50 1.77 -0.85
C GLY A 69 8.07 2.99 -0.05
N ILE A 70 8.53 3.13 1.19
CA ILE A 70 8.17 4.23 2.10
C ILE A 70 9.39 5.08 2.44
N LEU A 71 9.24 6.40 2.39
CA LEU A 71 10.23 7.38 2.80
C LEU A 71 10.21 7.58 4.33
N SER A 72 11.22 8.25 4.88
CA SER A 72 11.38 8.45 6.33
C SER A 72 10.25 9.27 6.97
N ASP A 73 9.54 10.10 6.20
CA ASP A 73 8.35 10.85 6.63
C ASP A 73 7.06 9.99 6.60
N GLY A 74 7.15 8.76 6.10
CA GLY A 74 6.05 7.82 5.95
C GLY A 74 5.28 7.93 4.63
N THR A 75 5.70 8.80 3.70
CA THR A 75 5.12 8.91 2.36
C THR A 75 5.64 7.81 1.43
N LEU A 76 4.98 7.64 0.28
CA LEU A 76 5.39 6.68 -0.75
C LEU A 76 6.59 7.23 -1.51
N LYS A 77 7.55 6.34 -1.77
CA LYS A 77 8.64 6.58 -2.72
C LYS A 77 8.06 6.74 -4.14
N PRO A 78 8.57 7.67 -4.97
CA PRO A 78 8.16 7.79 -6.37
C PRO A 78 8.22 6.47 -7.16
N GLY A 79 7.22 6.27 -8.02
CA GLY A 79 7.12 5.11 -8.92
C GLY A 79 5.84 4.29 -8.74
N LEU A 80 5.86 3.09 -9.32
CA LEU A 80 4.76 2.12 -9.28
C LEU A 80 4.78 1.27 -8.00
N HIS A 81 3.66 1.26 -7.29
CA HIS A 81 3.40 0.43 -6.12
C HIS A 81 2.33 -0.61 -6.43
N ARG A 82 2.69 -1.88 -6.35
CA ARG A 82 1.75 -3.00 -6.53
C ARG A 82 1.45 -3.68 -5.21
N TRP A 83 0.18 -3.68 -4.80
CA TRP A 83 -0.25 -4.21 -3.51
C TRP A 83 -1.32 -5.29 -3.67
N LYS A 84 -1.06 -6.48 -3.14
CA LYS A 84 -2.10 -7.49 -2.91
C LYS A 84 -2.68 -7.27 -1.53
N VAL A 85 -3.76 -6.52 -1.43
CA VAL A 85 -4.30 -6.08 -0.15
C VAL A 85 -4.94 -7.27 0.57
N PRO A 86 -4.51 -7.60 1.81
CA PRO A 86 -5.12 -8.67 2.59
C PRO A 86 -6.52 -8.26 3.08
N ASP A 87 -7.25 -9.21 3.66
CA ASP A 87 -8.54 -8.97 4.28
C ASP A 87 -8.44 -8.12 5.57
N GLY A 88 -9.60 -7.78 6.14
CA GLY A 88 -9.70 -7.03 7.40
C GLY A 88 -9.43 -5.54 7.27
N GLU A 89 -8.72 -4.96 8.25
CA GLU A 89 -8.48 -3.51 8.34
C GLU A 89 -7.47 -2.96 7.31
N ALA A 90 -6.95 -3.81 6.42
CA ALA A 90 -5.92 -3.42 5.46
C ALA A 90 -6.35 -2.31 4.50
N MET A 91 -7.65 -2.20 4.20
CA MET A 91 -8.16 -1.09 3.38
C MET A 91 -8.03 0.27 4.05
N ARG A 92 -8.15 0.36 5.38
CA ARG A 92 -7.92 1.62 6.09
C ARG A 92 -6.48 2.09 5.88
N HIS A 93 -5.52 1.17 5.89
CA HIS A 93 -4.12 1.49 5.61
C HIS A 93 -3.88 1.95 4.17
N VAL A 94 -4.60 1.38 3.19
CA VAL A 94 -4.60 1.88 1.81
C VAL A 94 -5.11 3.32 1.76
N CYS A 95 -6.28 3.58 2.34
CA CYS A 95 -6.89 4.91 2.38
C CYS A 95 -5.98 5.93 3.08
N ASP A 96 -5.38 5.58 4.22
CA ASP A 96 -4.47 6.45 4.95
C ASP A 96 -3.20 6.78 4.15
N LEU A 97 -2.61 5.80 3.46
CA LEU A 97 -1.46 6.04 2.59
C LEU A 97 -1.83 6.95 1.41
N LEU A 98 -2.97 6.72 0.77
CA LEU A 98 -3.43 7.58 -0.33
C LEU A 98 -3.71 9.00 0.16
N ARG A 99 -4.35 9.17 1.32
CA ARG A 99 -4.59 10.47 1.96
C ARG A 99 -3.28 11.19 2.26
N LEU A 100 -2.32 10.50 2.89
CA LEU A 100 -1.02 11.06 3.26
C LEU A 100 -0.22 11.52 2.03
N ASN A 101 -0.37 10.85 0.89
CA ASN A 101 0.34 11.16 -0.35
C ASN A 101 -0.44 12.11 -1.28
N GLY A 102 -1.60 12.60 -0.86
CA GLY A 102 -2.47 13.47 -1.66
C GLY A 102 -3.04 12.73 -2.86
N LEU A 103 -4.09 11.93 -2.64
CA LEU A 103 -4.80 11.25 -3.71
C LEU A 103 -5.32 12.27 -4.73
N ASP A 104 -4.87 12.16 -5.97
CA ASP A 104 -5.28 13.04 -7.05
C ASP A 104 -6.43 12.39 -7.82
N ARG A 105 -6.19 11.20 -8.38
CA ARG A 105 -7.20 10.45 -9.14
C ARG A 105 -7.23 8.98 -8.78
N ALA A 106 -8.41 8.39 -8.82
CA ALA A 106 -8.60 6.96 -8.56
C ALA A 106 -9.69 6.34 -9.43
N VAL A 107 -9.50 5.07 -9.75
CA VAL A 107 -10.52 4.20 -10.34
C VAL A 107 -10.63 2.95 -9.47
N LEU A 108 -11.82 2.73 -8.89
CA LEU A 108 -12.16 1.47 -8.23
C LEU A 108 -12.89 0.57 -9.24
N LEU A 109 -12.25 -0.56 -9.54
CA LEU A 109 -12.75 -1.58 -10.45
C LEU A 109 -13.35 -2.74 -9.65
N GLU A 110 -14.60 -3.03 -9.92
CA GLU A 110 -15.36 -4.09 -9.25
C GLU A 110 -15.59 -5.27 -10.17
N LEU A 111 -15.63 -6.46 -9.60
CA LEU A 111 -16.06 -7.65 -10.30
C LEU A 111 -17.57 -7.59 -10.52
N ALA A 112 -18.06 -8.24 -11.58
CA ALA A 112 -19.49 -8.37 -11.84
C ALA A 112 -20.30 -9.01 -10.68
N THR A 113 -19.63 -9.68 -9.75
CA THR A 113 -20.22 -10.24 -8.52
C THR A 113 -20.50 -9.17 -7.44
N GLY A 114 -20.10 -7.92 -7.65
CA GLY A 114 -20.18 -6.84 -6.66
C GLY A 114 -19.01 -6.83 -5.67
N SER A 115 -18.09 -7.80 -5.77
CA SER A 115 -16.86 -7.83 -4.97
C SER A 115 -15.79 -6.93 -5.58
N ALA A 116 -14.84 -6.51 -4.77
CA ALA A 116 -13.76 -5.67 -5.28
C ALA A 116 -12.76 -6.42 -6.13
N GLY A 117 -12.41 -5.82 -7.26
CA GLY A 117 -11.34 -6.31 -8.11
C GLY A 117 -10.04 -5.59 -7.78
N PHE A 118 -9.95 -4.33 -8.18
CA PHE A 118 -8.71 -3.57 -8.20
C PHE A 118 -8.94 -2.09 -7.91
N LEU A 119 -7.95 -1.43 -7.32
CA LEU A 119 -7.87 0.02 -7.21
C LEU A 119 -6.65 0.51 -7.99
N LEU A 120 -6.87 1.47 -8.86
CA LEU A 120 -5.84 2.19 -9.59
C LEU A 120 -5.86 3.63 -9.09
N ALA A 121 -4.73 4.13 -8.62
CA ALA A 121 -4.65 5.48 -8.07
C ALA A 121 -3.39 6.21 -8.53
N ARG A 122 -3.54 7.50 -8.80
CA ARG A 122 -2.47 8.47 -8.97
C ARG A 122 -2.50 9.40 -7.76
N VAL A 123 -1.35 9.56 -7.11
CA VAL A 123 -1.17 10.50 -5.99
C VAL A 123 -0.23 11.63 -6.41
N SER A 124 -0.35 12.77 -5.73
CA SER A 124 0.30 14.05 -6.07
C SER A 124 1.82 14.01 -6.18
N THR A 125 2.47 13.00 -5.59
CA THR A 125 3.93 12.80 -5.61
C THR A 125 4.45 12.08 -6.85
N GLY A 126 3.61 11.88 -7.88
CA GLY A 126 4.00 11.12 -9.08
C GLY A 126 4.07 9.61 -8.85
N CYS A 127 3.46 9.11 -7.75
CA CYS A 127 3.34 7.68 -7.51
C CYS A 127 2.05 7.14 -8.14
N LEU A 128 2.14 5.90 -8.61
CA LEU A 128 1.01 5.11 -9.06
C LEU A 128 0.81 3.95 -8.11
N VAL A 129 -0.41 3.76 -7.63
CA VAL A 129 -0.79 2.62 -6.81
C VAL A 129 -1.71 1.73 -7.64
N PHE A 130 -1.33 0.46 -7.76
CA PHE A 130 -2.15 -0.59 -8.32
C PHE A 130 -2.37 -1.63 -7.22
N ALA A 131 -3.58 -1.67 -6.68
CA ALA A 131 -3.92 -2.55 -5.58
C ALA A 131 -4.91 -3.62 -6.06
N ASN A 132 -4.55 -4.88 -5.89
CA ASN A 132 -5.46 -6.01 -6.01
C ASN A 132 -6.23 -6.15 -4.69
N LEU A 133 -7.56 -6.08 -4.80
CA LEU A 133 -8.50 -6.09 -3.68
C LEU A 133 -9.33 -7.37 -3.63
N SER A 134 -9.01 -8.37 -4.46
CA SER A 134 -9.81 -9.60 -4.61
C SER A 134 -9.88 -10.46 -3.35
N GLY A 135 -9.04 -10.18 -2.34
CA GLY A 135 -9.08 -10.80 -1.01
C GLY A 135 -9.88 -10.00 0.03
N CYS A 136 -10.24 -8.75 -0.26
CA CYS A 136 -10.97 -7.88 0.66
C CYS A 136 -12.49 -8.10 0.57
N GLY A 137 -12.98 -9.34 0.69
CA GLY A 137 -14.41 -9.67 0.80
C GLY A 137 -15.37 -8.85 -0.11
N GLU A 138 -16.58 -8.61 0.38
CA GLU A 138 -17.39 -7.50 -0.14
C GLU A 138 -16.72 -6.21 0.34
N LEU A 139 -16.08 -5.45 -0.56
CA LEU A 139 -15.85 -4.02 -0.30
C LEU A 139 -17.22 -3.36 -0.31
N GLY A 140 -17.91 -3.45 0.83
CA GLY A 140 -19.17 -2.78 1.05
C GLY A 140 -19.03 -1.28 0.81
N GLY A 141 -20.17 -0.59 0.81
CA GLY A 141 -20.24 0.87 0.57
C GLY A 141 -19.29 1.70 1.43
N GLU A 142 -18.80 1.19 2.56
CA GLU A 142 -17.84 1.86 3.45
C GLU A 142 -16.52 2.23 2.76
N VAL A 143 -15.88 1.30 2.02
CA VAL A 143 -14.59 1.62 1.36
C VAL A 143 -14.79 2.56 0.17
N ARG A 144 -15.92 2.42 -0.53
CA ARG A 144 -16.30 3.39 -1.57
C ARG A 144 -16.48 4.78 -0.97
N ASN A 145 -17.20 4.87 0.15
CA ASN A 145 -17.44 6.12 0.85
C ASN A 145 -16.13 6.73 1.35
N GLU A 146 -15.25 5.92 1.95
CA GLU A 146 -13.96 6.40 2.42
C GLU A 146 -13.11 6.93 1.26
N LEU A 147 -12.94 6.18 0.18
CA LEU A 147 -12.20 6.65 -1.00
C LEU A 147 -12.85 7.90 -1.62
N ALA A 148 -14.18 7.99 -1.65
CA ALA A 148 -14.90 9.16 -2.16
C ALA A 148 -14.67 10.40 -1.29
N THR A 149 -14.36 10.24 0.00
CA THR A 149 -13.95 11.38 0.85
C THR A 149 -12.53 11.86 0.55
N LEU A 150 -11.70 11.06 -0.13
CA LEU A 150 -10.30 11.38 -0.41
C LEU A 150 -10.12 12.18 -1.70
N THR A 151 -10.99 11.97 -2.69
CA THR A 151 -10.91 12.69 -3.98
C THR A 151 -12.28 12.76 -4.65
N GLU A 152 -12.58 13.92 -5.24
CA GLU A 152 -13.77 14.15 -6.05
C GLU A 152 -13.69 13.46 -7.43
N THR A 153 -12.50 13.02 -7.85
CA THR A 153 -12.27 12.42 -9.17
C THR A 153 -12.31 10.90 -9.17
N LEU A 154 -12.79 10.30 -8.08
CA LEU A 154 -12.94 8.85 -7.96
C LEU A 154 -13.98 8.34 -8.96
N LYS A 155 -13.57 7.42 -9.83
CA LYS A 155 -14.48 6.70 -10.74
C LYS A 155 -14.73 5.30 -10.21
N PHE A 156 -15.98 4.85 -10.33
CA PHE A 156 -16.38 3.48 -10.04
C PHE A 156 -16.77 2.80 -11.35
N ALA A 157 -16.23 1.61 -11.61
CA ALA A 157 -16.59 0.84 -12.79
C ALA A 157 -16.74 -0.64 -12.42
N VAL A 158 -17.85 -1.24 -12.84
CA VAL A 158 -18.05 -2.69 -12.80
C VAL A 158 -17.43 -3.26 -14.06
N MET A 159 -16.50 -4.19 -13.89
CA MET A 159 -15.81 -4.84 -14.99
C MET A 159 -16.66 -5.97 -15.57
N ASP A 160 -16.74 -6.01 -16.91
CA ASP A 160 -17.12 -7.23 -17.60
C ASP A 160 -15.98 -8.27 -17.58
N ARG A 161 -16.22 -9.45 -18.16
CA ARG A 161 -15.23 -10.53 -18.19
C ARG A 161 -13.98 -10.19 -19.00
N SER A 162 -14.10 -9.39 -20.06
CA SER A 162 -12.96 -8.97 -20.88
C SER A 162 -12.08 -7.99 -20.10
N GLN A 163 -12.71 -7.01 -19.46
CA GLN A 163 -12.04 -6.01 -18.63
C GLN A 163 -11.34 -6.64 -17.43
N ASP A 164 -11.98 -7.62 -16.76
CA ASP A 164 -11.33 -8.38 -15.69
C ASP A 164 -10.11 -9.17 -16.20
N ALA A 165 -10.20 -9.79 -17.37
CA ALA A 165 -9.06 -10.49 -17.97
C ALA A 165 -7.91 -9.53 -18.34
N GLU A 166 -8.24 -8.36 -18.90
CA GLU A 166 -7.27 -7.32 -19.25
C GLU A 166 -6.56 -6.78 -18.00
N ILE A 167 -7.30 -6.41 -16.95
CA ILE A 167 -6.69 -5.88 -15.73
C ILE A 167 -5.86 -6.93 -15.00
N ARG A 168 -6.27 -8.20 -15.02
CA ARG A 168 -5.48 -9.32 -14.47
C ARG A 168 -4.19 -9.53 -15.27
N THR A 169 -4.25 -9.40 -16.59
CA THR A 169 -3.06 -9.47 -17.43
C THR A 169 -2.12 -8.31 -17.12
N LEU A 170 -2.65 -7.09 -16.96
CA LEU A 170 -1.85 -5.94 -16.53
C LEU A 170 -1.23 -6.16 -15.15
N TRP A 171 -1.97 -6.72 -14.20
CA TRP A 171 -1.49 -7.05 -12.85
C TRP A 171 -0.30 -8.01 -12.86
N LEU A 172 -0.36 -9.03 -13.73
CA LEU A 172 0.68 -10.05 -13.87
C LEU A 172 1.87 -9.61 -14.76
N THR A 173 1.78 -8.46 -15.43
CA THR A 173 2.81 -7.97 -16.34
C THR A 173 4.06 -7.54 -15.57
N GLU A 174 5.21 -8.13 -15.85
CA GLU A 174 6.47 -7.80 -15.16
C GLU A 174 7.04 -6.42 -15.54
N ASP A 175 6.81 -5.98 -16.79
CA ASP A 175 7.24 -4.68 -17.27
C ASP A 175 6.51 -3.55 -16.52
N GLY A 176 7.23 -2.90 -15.61
CA GLY A 176 6.73 -1.77 -14.82
C GLY A 176 6.25 -0.62 -15.71
N SER A 177 6.95 -0.29 -16.78
CA SER A 177 6.59 0.82 -17.67
C SER A 177 5.34 0.54 -18.47
N ALA A 178 5.12 -0.71 -18.89
CA ALA A 178 3.85 -1.12 -19.50
C ALA A 178 2.68 -0.95 -18.52
N VAL A 179 2.87 -1.35 -17.26
CA VAL A 179 1.85 -1.21 -16.23
C VAL A 179 1.57 0.25 -15.87
N GLU A 180 2.60 1.09 -15.73
CA GLU A 180 2.42 2.53 -15.51
C GLU A 180 1.60 3.19 -16.62
N LYS A 181 1.90 2.87 -17.89
CA LYS A 181 1.11 3.37 -19.03
C LYS A 181 -0.34 2.90 -18.97
N GLY A 182 -0.58 1.63 -18.63
CA GLY A 182 -1.94 1.10 -18.49
C GLY A 182 -2.73 1.80 -17.38
N ILE A 183 -2.10 2.01 -16.21
CA ILE A 183 -2.72 2.74 -15.10
C ILE A 183 -3.00 4.19 -15.47
N LEU A 184 -2.05 4.88 -16.10
CA LEU A 184 -2.22 6.26 -16.54
C LEU A 184 -3.33 6.39 -17.58
N ALA A 185 -3.51 5.41 -18.47
CA ALA A 185 -4.63 5.39 -19.41
C ALA A 185 -5.99 5.22 -18.70
N ALA A 186 -6.03 4.44 -17.61
CA ALA A 186 -7.25 4.23 -16.83
C ALA A 186 -7.62 5.42 -15.93
N VAL A 187 -6.64 6.06 -15.28
CA VAL A 187 -6.84 7.20 -14.37
C VAL A 187 -6.77 8.57 -15.07
N GLY A 188 -6.37 8.58 -16.35
CA GLY A 188 -6.18 9.77 -17.21
C GLY A 188 -7.45 10.54 -17.54
#